data_AF-M0PKF5-F1
#
_entry.id   AF-M0PKF5-F1
#
_cell.length_a   1.000
_cell.length_b   1.000
_cell.length_c   1.000
_cell.angle_alpha   90.00
_cell.angle_beta   90.00
_cell.angle_gamma   90.00
#
_symmetry.space_group_name_H-M   'P 1'
#
loop_
_entity.id
_entity.type
_entity.pdbx_description
1 polymer ?
#
loop_
_entity_poly.entity_id
_entity_poly.type
_entity_poly.pdbx_seq_one_letter_code
_entity_poly.pdbx_strand_id
1 'polypeptide(L)'
;MDPTTSGRFRVHDRRPRPAIEDEGADGDHVQLDDPTSGGDDPAPGADAERPDEFVLVELPDGPVDPNDPNAADQFDPLYATAEGYAGDLAERVSALEPGFVVEATLAWTDGSARFVDIDVVRESRFHFADEVEGMFEAAVETWRQIRADGEAVGSITTRSNDGDPNGALYLFADAPGGDTFADLRAGRLPIEPLVARVNEFRDDGPREVFVLRPIAHDFVAVYVVFDRDGVLAQTVRDTYGLGPGLAAGLEAGEFEAAKADSGDGSADEASGDTGDADGDFDALDRL
;
A
#
# COMPACT_ATOMS: atom_id res chain seq x y z
N MET A 1 -32.10 7.89 9.73
CA MET A 1 -30.70 8.15 10.11
C MET A 1 -29.93 7.01 9.52
N ASP A 2 -29.01 7.34 8.63
CA ASP A 2 -28.12 6.35 8.03
C ASP A 2 -27.15 5.85 9.12
N PRO A 3 -26.80 4.56 9.15
CA PRO A 3 -25.80 4.07 10.07
C PRO A 3 -24.46 4.73 9.77
N THR A 4 -23.69 5.04 10.82
CA THR A 4 -22.38 5.67 10.69
C THR A 4 -21.30 4.86 11.39
N THR A 5 -20.12 4.79 10.79
CA THR A 5 -18.91 4.21 11.37
C THR A 5 -17.85 5.29 11.45
N SER A 6 -17.24 5.46 12.61
CA SER A 6 -16.12 6.40 12.81
C SER A 6 -14.90 5.61 13.25
N GLY A 7 -13.74 5.97 12.71
CA GLY A 7 -12.50 5.25 12.98
C GLY A 7 -11.32 5.85 12.23
N ARG A 8 -10.17 5.18 12.37
CA ARG A 8 -8.97 5.48 11.61
C ARG A 8 -8.91 4.56 10.41
N PHE A 9 -8.76 5.12 9.22
CA PHE A 9 -8.74 4.38 7.97
C PHE A 9 -7.48 4.71 7.19
N ARG A 10 -6.90 3.71 6.53
CA ARG A 10 -5.95 3.94 5.44
C ARG A 10 -6.70 3.96 4.12
N VAL A 11 -6.44 4.97 3.31
CA VAL A 11 -6.79 4.99 1.88
C VAL A 11 -5.83 4.02 1.19
N HIS A 12 -6.29 2.82 0.84
CA HIS A 12 -5.44 1.77 0.31
C HIS A 12 -5.18 1.93 -1.20
N ASP A 13 -6.24 2.14 -1.97
CA ASP A 13 -6.21 2.42 -3.40
C ASP A 13 -7.41 3.30 -3.78
N ARG A 14 -7.36 3.91 -4.97
CA ARG A 14 -8.48 4.62 -5.59
C ARG A 14 -8.73 4.02 -6.96
N ARG A 15 -9.91 3.42 -7.14
CA ARG A 15 -10.26 2.71 -8.38
C ARG A 15 -11.78 2.62 -8.59
N PRO A 16 -12.23 2.35 -9.83
CA PRO A 16 -13.63 2.01 -10.07
C PRO A 16 -14.03 0.73 -9.29
N ARG A 17 -15.25 0.71 -8.74
CA ARG A 17 -15.78 -0.48 -8.05
C ARG A 17 -15.68 -1.72 -8.95
N PRO A 18 -15.07 -2.85 -8.53
CA PRO A 18 -15.13 -4.10 -9.29
C PRO A 18 -16.58 -4.55 -9.45
N ALA A 19 -16.90 -5.28 -10.54
CA ALA A 19 -18.24 -5.81 -10.68
C ALA A 19 -18.41 -6.86 -9.59
N ILE A 20 -19.38 -6.65 -8.69
CA ILE A 20 -19.76 -7.69 -7.75
C ILE A 20 -20.46 -8.74 -8.61
N GLU A 21 -19.84 -9.90 -8.81
CA GLU A 21 -20.57 -11.05 -9.34
C GLU A 21 -21.64 -11.38 -8.30
N ASP A 22 -22.90 -11.25 -8.71
CA ASP A 22 -24.06 -11.48 -7.86
C ASP A 22 -24.14 -12.99 -7.55
N GLU A 23 -23.36 -13.44 -6.57
CA GLU A 23 -23.44 -14.81 -6.05
C GLU A 23 -24.78 -14.97 -5.31
N GLY A 24 -25.81 -15.41 -6.05
CA GLY A 24 -26.99 -16.03 -5.46
C GLY A 24 -28.33 -15.43 -5.86
N ALA A 25 -28.66 -15.48 -7.15
CA ALA A 25 -30.05 -15.52 -7.61
C ALA A 25 -30.27 -16.69 -8.58
N ASP A 26 -30.00 -17.92 -8.13
CA ASP A 26 -30.53 -19.14 -8.75
C ASP A 26 -32.05 -19.20 -8.52
N GLY A 27 -32.77 -18.35 -9.24
CA GLY A 27 -34.20 -18.45 -9.47
C GLY A 27 -34.41 -19.28 -10.75
N ASP A 28 -34.69 -20.56 -10.56
CA ASP A 28 -35.22 -21.52 -11.52
C ASP A 28 -36.04 -20.86 -12.65
N HIS A 29 -35.39 -20.62 -13.79
CA HIS A 29 -36.06 -20.30 -15.05
C HIS A 29 -35.73 -21.38 -16.06
N VAL A 30 -36.66 -22.33 -16.17
CA VAL A 30 -36.69 -23.37 -17.19
C VAL A 30 -36.62 -22.70 -18.57
N GLN A 31 -35.46 -22.78 -19.22
CA GLN A 31 -35.24 -22.26 -20.55
C GLN A 31 -35.92 -23.18 -21.56
N LEU A 32 -37.05 -22.74 -22.11
CA LEU A 32 -37.63 -23.33 -23.30
C LEU A 32 -36.80 -22.84 -24.50
N ASP A 33 -36.20 -23.78 -25.22
CA ASP A 33 -35.40 -23.57 -26.43
C ASP A 33 -36.19 -22.82 -27.52
N ASP A 34 -35.74 -21.60 -27.87
CA ASP A 34 -36.11 -20.93 -29.13
C ASP A 34 -34.84 -20.67 -29.95
N PRO A 35 -34.61 -21.38 -31.08
CA PRO A 35 -33.35 -21.32 -31.80
C PRO A 35 -33.41 -20.28 -32.92
N THR A 36 -33.37 -18.99 -32.58
CA THR A 36 -33.07 -17.93 -33.56
C THR A 36 -32.43 -16.70 -32.92
N SER A 37 -31.16 -16.49 -33.25
CA SER A 37 -30.28 -15.30 -33.08
C SER A 37 -29.03 -15.74 -32.30
N GLY A 38 -27.80 -15.76 -32.82
CA GLY A 38 -27.22 -14.90 -33.84
C GLY A 38 -26.12 -14.06 -33.21
N GLY A 39 -25.03 -14.70 -32.77
CA GLY A 39 -23.73 -14.08 -32.47
C GLY A 39 -23.72 -12.86 -31.53
N ASP A 40 -23.69 -13.11 -30.22
CA ASP A 40 -23.19 -12.12 -29.25
C ASP A 40 -21.67 -12.30 -29.13
N ASP A 41 -20.94 -11.55 -29.95
CA ASP A 41 -19.61 -11.08 -29.59
C ASP A 41 -19.73 -10.32 -28.25
N PRO A 42 -18.92 -10.63 -27.21
CA PRO A 42 -18.93 -9.84 -25.99
C PRO A 42 -18.52 -8.40 -26.34
N ALA A 43 -19.44 -7.46 -26.14
CA ALA A 43 -19.19 -6.05 -26.37
C ALA A 43 -17.97 -5.58 -25.55
N PRO A 44 -16.94 -4.97 -26.17
CA PRO A 44 -15.87 -4.33 -25.42
C PRO A 44 -16.43 -3.00 -24.90
N GLY A 45 -16.74 -2.91 -23.59
CA GLY A 45 -17.21 -1.64 -23.03
C GLY A 45 -17.93 -1.63 -21.67
N ALA A 46 -17.99 -2.73 -20.90
CA ALA A 46 -18.65 -2.72 -19.59
C ALA A 46 -17.88 -2.00 -18.46
N ASP A 47 -16.74 -1.36 -18.79
CA ASP A 47 -15.94 -0.54 -17.86
C ASP A 47 -16.18 0.97 -18.02
N ALA A 48 -17.13 1.39 -18.85
CA ALA A 48 -17.43 2.81 -19.04
C ALA A 48 -18.30 3.37 -17.90
N GLU A 49 -17.76 4.35 -17.17
CA GLU A 49 -18.42 5.29 -16.25
C GLU A 49 -18.85 4.78 -14.86
N ARG A 50 -18.18 3.77 -14.30
CA ARG A 50 -18.30 3.54 -12.84
C ARG A 50 -17.57 4.65 -12.09
N PRO A 51 -18.22 5.33 -11.11
CA PRO A 51 -17.55 6.36 -10.33
C PRO A 51 -16.38 5.74 -9.56
N ASP A 52 -15.31 6.52 -9.40
CA ASP A 52 -14.18 6.13 -8.57
C ASP A 52 -14.65 5.87 -7.13
N GLU A 53 -14.10 4.83 -6.53
CA GLU A 53 -14.25 4.54 -5.10
C GLU A 53 -12.87 4.44 -4.44
N PHE A 54 -12.83 4.86 -3.18
CA PHE A 54 -11.71 4.59 -2.31
C PHE A 54 -11.87 3.20 -1.71
N VAL A 55 -10.79 2.43 -1.77
CA VAL A 55 -10.59 1.23 -0.95
C VAL A 55 -10.03 1.72 0.38
N LEU A 56 -10.77 1.50 1.46
CA LEU A 56 -10.39 1.91 2.81
C LEU A 56 -10.14 0.67 3.65
N VAL A 57 -9.04 0.66 4.42
CA VAL A 57 -8.76 -0.38 5.40
C VAL A 57 -8.80 0.25 6.78
N GLU A 58 -9.63 -0.30 7.67
CA GLU A 58 -9.70 0.18 9.05
C GLU A 58 -8.42 -0.19 9.81
N LEU A 59 -7.82 0.78 10.50
CA LEU A 59 -6.63 0.58 11.29
C LEU A 59 -7.04 0.41 12.76
N PRO A 60 -6.73 -0.75 13.39
CA PRO A 60 -7.04 -0.96 14.79
C PRO A 60 -6.18 -0.04 15.68
N ASP A 61 -6.75 0.36 16.83
CA ASP A 61 -6.07 1.22 17.82
C ASP A 61 -4.92 0.51 18.57
N GLY A 62 -4.68 -0.78 18.30
CA GLY A 62 -3.66 -1.58 18.95
C GLY A 62 -3.21 -2.78 18.10
N PRO A 63 -2.20 -3.53 18.57
CA PRO A 63 -1.70 -4.69 17.86
C PRO A 63 -2.79 -5.76 17.71
N VAL A 64 -2.90 -6.30 16.50
CA VAL A 64 -3.81 -7.41 16.19
C VAL A 64 -3.15 -8.70 16.65
N ASP A 65 -3.86 -9.50 17.46
CA ASP A 65 -3.40 -10.86 17.79
C ASP A 65 -3.59 -11.76 16.57
N PRO A 66 -2.52 -12.33 15.98
CA PRO A 66 -2.62 -13.21 14.83
C PRO A 66 -3.43 -14.49 15.10
N ASN A 67 -3.61 -14.84 16.37
CA ASN A 67 -4.38 -16.02 16.78
C ASN A 67 -5.87 -15.72 17.01
N ASP A 68 -6.30 -14.46 16.90
CA ASP A 68 -7.73 -14.12 16.96
C ASP A 68 -8.43 -14.68 15.71
N PRO A 69 -9.54 -15.42 15.87
CA PRO A 69 -10.28 -15.97 14.74
C PRO A 69 -10.81 -14.91 13.76
N ASN A 70 -10.97 -13.65 14.19
CA ASN A 70 -11.41 -12.54 13.34
C ASN A 70 -10.24 -11.66 12.86
N ALA A 71 -8.98 -12.05 13.12
CA ALA A 71 -7.82 -11.30 12.67
C ALA A 71 -7.75 -11.19 11.14
N ALA A 72 -8.31 -12.16 10.42
CA ALA A 72 -8.40 -12.15 8.96
C ALA A 72 -9.34 -11.05 8.45
N ASP A 73 -10.51 -10.90 9.08
CA ASP A 73 -11.54 -9.95 8.66
C ASP A 73 -11.24 -8.51 9.14
N GLN A 74 -10.30 -8.34 10.07
CA GLN A 74 -9.92 -7.04 10.65
C GLN A 74 -9.44 -6.03 9.61
N PHE A 75 -8.90 -6.49 8.49
CA PHE A 75 -8.38 -5.66 7.43
C PHE A 75 -9.21 -5.73 6.16
N ASP A 76 -10.46 -6.22 6.25
CA ASP A 76 -11.34 -6.30 5.10
C ASP A 76 -11.56 -4.91 4.46
N PRO A 77 -11.43 -4.80 3.14
CA PRO A 77 -11.54 -3.54 2.45
C PRO A 77 -12.99 -3.02 2.48
N LEU A 78 -13.14 -1.76 2.88
CA LEU A 78 -14.37 -0.99 2.82
C LEU A 78 -14.35 -0.08 1.58
N TYR A 79 -15.49 0.09 0.92
CA TYR A 79 -15.58 0.90 -0.29
C TYR A 79 -16.37 2.18 -0.04
N ALA A 80 -15.74 3.32 -0.28
CA ALA A 80 -16.35 4.64 -0.13
C ALA A 80 -16.36 5.41 -1.46
N THR A 81 -17.46 6.12 -1.77
CA THR A 81 -17.55 6.88 -3.02
C THR A 81 -16.54 8.03 -3.03
N ALA A 82 -15.81 8.23 -4.13
CA ALA A 82 -14.86 9.33 -4.25
C ALA A 82 -15.49 10.65 -4.72
N GLU A 83 -16.73 10.61 -5.20
CA GLU A 83 -17.42 11.74 -5.83
C GLU A 83 -18.75 12.08 -5.14
N GLY A 84 -19.36 13.20 -5.54
CA GLY A 84 -20.67 13.64 -5.05
C GLY A 84 -20.64 14.47 -3.77
N TYR A 85 -19.45 14.93 -3.35
CA TYR A 85 -19.28 15.85 -2.24
C TYR A 85 -19.40 17.32 -2.68
N ALA A 86 -19.69 18.22 -1.74
CA ALA A 86 -19.77 19.65 -2.00
C ALA A 86 -18.97 20.45 -0.95
N GLY A 87 -18.47 21.63 -1.36
CA GLY A 87 -17.71 22.54 -0.50
C GLY A 87 -16.38 21.96 -0.04
N ASP A 88 -15.95 22.34 1.16
CA ASP A 88 -14.64 21.97 1.75
C ASP A 88 -14.43 20.46 1.84
N LEU A 89 -15.50 19.68 2.03
CA LEU A 89 -15.42 18.22 2.04
C LEU A 89 -15.03 17.67 0.67
N ALA A 90 -15.50 18.27 -0.44
CA ALA A 90 -15.12 17.84 -1.78
C ALA A 90 -13.63 18.07 -2.03
N GLU A 91 -13.09 19.20 -1.57
CA GLU A 91 -11.66 19.50 -1.69
C GLU A 91 -10.83 18.49 -0.89
N ARG A 92 -11.19 18.24 0.39
CA ARG A 92 -10.51 17.24 1.24
C ARG A 92 -10.53 15.85 0.63
N VAL A 93 -11.68 15.38 0.16
CA VAL A 93 -11.81 14.05 -0.46
C VAL A 93 -11.02 13.96 -1.76
N SER A 94 -11.03 15.03 -2.58
CA SER A 94 -10.28 15.06 -3.85
C SER A 94 -8.76 15.05 -3.67
N ALA A 95 -8.28 15.52 -2.52
CA ALA A 95 -6.85 15.58 -2.19
C ALA A 95 -6.32 14.27 -1.55
N LEU A 96 -7.18 13.28 -1.29
CA LEU A 96 -6.74 12.00 -0.73
C LEU A 96 -5.92 11.22 -1.75
N GLU A 97 -4.74 10.79 -1.32
CA GLU A 97 -3.86 9.90 -2.07
C GLU A 97 -3.83 8.50 -1.44
N PRO A 98 -3.63 7.43 -2.23
CA PRO A 98 -3.32 6.10 -1.70
C PRO A 98 -2.16 6.15 -0.71
N GLY A 99 -2.30 5.44 0.40
CA GLY A 99 -1.43 5.41 1.56
C GLY A 99 -1.86 6.33 2.70
N PHE A 100 -2.66 7.39 2.45
CA PHE A 100 -3.03 8.35 3.48
C PHE A 100 -3.78 7.66 4.61
N VAL A 101 -3.44 8.00 5.86
CA VAL A 101 -4.19 7.60 7.04
C VAL A 101 -5.04 8.77 7.49
N VAL A 102 -6.33 8.52 7.61
CA VAL A 102 -7.34 9.51 7.94
C VAL A 102 -8.14 9.09 9.17
N GLU A 103 -8.54 10.05 9.98
CA GLU A 103 -9.65 9.89 10.90
C GLU A 103 -10.90 10.33 10.17
N ALA A 104 -11.86 9.42 10.01
CA ALA A 104 -13.04 9.66 9.21
C ALA A 104 -14.31 9.17 9.89
N THR A 105 -15.42 9.81 9.55
CA THR A 105 -16.76 9.31 9.81
C THR A 105 -17.42 8.97 8.48
N LEU A 106 -17.84 7.72 8.33
CA LEU A 106 -18.51 7.20 7.15
C LEU A 106 -20.00 7.03 7.44
N ALA A 107 -20.86 7.44 6.52
CA ALA A 107 -22.28 7.13 6.50
C ALA A 107 -22.59 6.09 5.43
N TRP A 108 -23.45 5.13 5.76
CA TRP A 108 -23.76 4.01 4.89
C TRP A 108 -25.12 4.21 4.21
N THR A 109 -25.14 4.17 2.88
CA THR A 109 -26.38 4.25 2.10
C THR A 109 -26.34 3.19 1.01
N ASP A 110 -27.34 2.29 1.00
CA ASP A 110 -27.50 1.24 -0.02
C ASP A 110 -26.20 0.42 -0.26
N GLY A 111 -25.54 0.01 0.84
CA GLY A 111 -24.32 -0.80 0.80
C GLY A 111 -23.05 -0.04 0.39
N SER A 112 -23.12 1.28 0.25
CA SER A 112 -21.96 2.13 -0.11
C SER A 112 -21.66 3.12 1.00
N ALA A 113 -20.38 3.26 1.37
CA ALA A 113 -19.95 4.25 2.36
C ALA A 113 -19.73 5.62 1.71
N ARG A 114 -19.98 6.69 2.48
CA ARG A 114 -19.71 8.08 2.10
C ARG A 114 -19.05 8.82 3.25
N PHE A 115 -18.07 9.66 2.94
CA PHE A 115 -17.46 10.52 3.94
C PHE A 115 -18.45 11.56 4.45
N VAL A 116 -18.58 11.65 5.78
CA VAL A 116 -19.28 12.73 6.47
C VAL A 116 -18.28 13.77 6.94
N ASP A 117 -17.14 13.30 7.44
CA ASP A 117 -16.02 14.11 7.87
C ASP A 117 -14.71 13.34 7.71
N ILE A 118 -13.62 14.08 7.52
CA ILE A 118 -12.31 13.51 7.22
C ILE A 118 -11.16 14.44 7.61
N ASP A 119 -10.22 13.90 8.39
CA ASP A 119 -8.99 14.58 8.76
C ASP A 119 -7.80 13.69 8.46
N VAL A 120 -6.81 14.21 7.73
CA VAL A 120 -5.58 13.48 7.42
C VAL A 120 -4.68 13.48 8.65
N VAL A 121 -4.40 12.30 9.19
CA VAL A 121 -3.52 12.11 10.36
C VAL A 121 -2.11 11.78 9.91
N ARG A 122 -1.96 11.10 8.78
CA ARG A 122 -0.64 10.78 8.21
C ARG A 122 -0.70 10.67 6.71
N GLU A 123 0.26 11.30 6.06
CA GLU A 123 0.39 11.29 4.61
C GLU A 123 1.41 10.21 4.16
N SER A 124 1.16 8.95 4.51
CA SER A 124 1.89 7.84 3.88
C SER A 124 1.47 7.70 2.42
N ARG A 125 2.29 7.08 1.56
CA ARG A 125 1.99 6.93 0.13
C ARG A 125 2.09 5.48 -0.31
N PHE A 126 1.10 4.99 -1.05
CA PHE A 126 1.09 3.66 -1.64
C PHE A 126 1.19 3.78 -3.16
N HIS A 127 2.06 2.97 -3.75
CA HIS A 127 2.25 2.90 -5.18
C HIS A 127 2.11 1.47 -5.66
N PHE A 128 1.28 1.24 -6.66
CA PHE A 128 1.09 -0.07 -7.28
C PHE A 128 1.63 -0.03 -8.70
N ALA A 129 2.68 -0.80 -8.97
CA ALA A 129 3.31 -0.89 -10.28
C ALA A 129 3.26 -2.33 -10.78
N ASP A 130 2.56 -2.50 -11.88
CA ASP A 130 2.43 -3.77 -12.56
C ASP A 130 3.44 -3.89 -13.70
N GLU A 131 3.81 -5.12 -14.03
CA GLU A 131 4.69 -5.46 -15.14
C GLU A 131 5.97 -4.60 -15.16
N VAL A 132 6.61 -4.44 -13.99
CA VAL A 132 7.84 -3.65 -13.91
C VAL A 132 9.04 -4.37 -14.51
N GLU A 133 9.90 -3.60 -15.17
CA GLU A 133 11.17 -4.08 -15.68
C GLU A 133 12.28 -3.82 -14.66
N GLY A 134 13.15 -4.81 -14.46
CA GLY A 134 14.34 -4.68 -13.63
C GLY A 134 14.03 -4.57 -12.14
N MET A 135 14.10 -5.70 -11.42
CA MET A 135 14.02 -5.70 -9.96
C MET A 135 15.37 -5.42 -9.31
N PHE A 136 15.33 -4.90 -8.09
CA PHE A 136 16.51 -4.76 -7.24
C PHE A 136 17.22 -6.10 -7.09
N GLU A 137 18.56 -6.07 -7.09
CA GLU A 137 19.37 -7.28 -6.92
C GLU A 137 19.02 -8.02 -5.63
N ALA A 138 18.85 -7.30 -4.52
CA ALA A 138 18.40 -7.86 -3.25
C ALA A 138 17.08 -8.63 -3.36
N ALA A 139 16.11 -8.12 -4.12
CA ALA A 139 14.83 -8.81 -4.34
C ALA A 139 15.03 -10.12 -5.11
N VAL A 140 15.85 -10.09 -6.17
CA VAL A 140 16.12 -11.28 -6.99
C VAL A 140 16.91 -12.34 -6.21
N GLU A 141 17.86 -11.92 -5.39
CA GLU A 141 18.64 -12.83 -4.53
C GLU A 141 17.78 -13.46 -3.44
N THR A 142 17.00 -12.66 -2.71
CA THR A 142 16.05 -13.18 -1.72
C THR A 142 15.02 -14.10 -2.37
N TRP A 143 14.52 -13.77 -3.57
CA TRP A 143 13.61 -14.65 -4.32
C TRP A 143 14.23 -16.02 -4.62
N ARG A 144 15.48 -16.05 -5.10
CA ARG A 144 16.19 -17.30 -5.38
C ARG A 144 16.34 -18.17 -4.13
N GLN A 145 16.59 -17.53 -2.98
CA GLN A 145 16.69 -18.22 -1.70
C GLN A 145 15.34 -18.82 -1.29
N ILE A 146 14.27 -18.03 -1.21
CA ILE A 146 12.96 -18.55 -0.77
C ILE A 146 12.41 -19.64 -1.71
N ARG A 147 12.70 -19.54 -3.01
CA ARG A 147 12.37 -20.60 -3.97
C ARG A 147 13.14 -21.88 -3.76
N ALA A 148 14.40 -21.79 -3.32
CA ALA A 148 15.20 -22.96 -2.99
C ALA A 148 14.69 -23.64 -1.70
N ASP A 149 14.26 -22.84 -0.73
CA ASP A 149 13.77 -23.30 0.57
C ASP A 149 12.29 -23.75 0.53
N GLY A 150 11.57 -23.40 -0.54
CA GLY A 150 10.16 -23.73 -0.72
C GLY A 150 9.22 -22.85 0.10
N GLU A 151 9.69 -21.68 0.53
CA GLU A 151 8.92 -20.71 1.31
C GLU A 151 8.03 -19.85 0.41
N ALA A 152 6.85 -19.51 0.91
CA ALA A 152 5.88 -18.68 0.19
C ALA A 152 6.17 -17.18 0.33
N VAL A 153 6.89 -16.78 1.39
CA VAL A 153 7.15 -15.37 1.71
C VAL A 153 8.60 -15.22 2.15
N GLY A 154 9.29 -14.23 1.61
CA GLY A 154 10.61 -13.80 2.05
C GLY A 154 10.60 -12.37 2.57
N SER A 155 11.55 -12.02 3.43
CA SER A 155 11.75 -10.62 3.80
C SER A 155 13.21 -10.26 4.00
N ILE A 156 13.56 -9.01 3.73
CA ILE A 156 14.89 -8.47 3.94
C ILE A 156 14.81 -6.99 4.33
N THR A 157 15.63 -6.59 5.30
CA THR A 157 15.80 -5.19 5.65
C THR A 157 16.87 -4.56 4.76
N THR A 158 16.53 -3.48 4.07
CA THR A 158 17.48 -2.72 3.25
C THR A 158 18.20 -1.65 4.08
N ARG A 159 19.41 -1.30 3.67
CA ARG A 159 20.27 -0.35 4.37
C ARG A 159 20.79 0.73 3.42
N SER A 160 21.08 1.91 3.97
CA SER A 160 21.75 3.01 3.27
C SER A 160 23.24 2.71 3.07
N ASN A 161 23.94 3.59 2.37
CA ASN A 161 25.40 3.50 2.21
C ASN A 161 26.16 3.61 3.54
N ASP A 162 25.55 4.24 4.55
CA ASP A 162 26.10 4.38 5.90
C ASP A 162 25.77 3.17 6.79
N GLY A 163 25.00 2.20 6.28
CA GLY A 163 24.60 0.99 6.99
C GLY A 163 23.28 1.11 7.78
N ASP A 164 22.68 2.30 7.80
CA ASP A 164 21.43 2.55 8.51
C ASP A 164 20.24 1.91 7.79
N PRO A 165 19.34 1.18 8.49
CA PRO A 165 18.23 0.55 7.81
C PRO A 165 17.19 1.57 7.35
N ASN A 166 16.88 1.54 6.05
CA ASN A 166 16.08 2.54 5.33
C ASN A 166 14.77 2.01 4.72
N GLY A 167 14.59 0.68 4.70
CA GLY A 167 13.35 0.05 4.25
C GLY A 167 13.28 -1.43 4.61
N ALA A 168 12.10 -2.02 4.41
CA ALA A 168 11.83 -3.44 4.58
C ALA A 168 11.14 -3.97 3.31
N LEU A 169 11.76 -4.96 2.67
CA LEU A 169 11.26 -5.58 1.45
C LEU A 169 10.67 -6.95 1.80
N TYR A 170 9.42 -7.16 1.40
CA TYR A 170 8.70 -8.43 1.51
C TYR A 170 8.45 -8.98 0.11
N LEU A 171 8.68 -10.26 -0.09
CA LEU A 171 8.46 -10.96 -1.36
C LEU A 171 7.41 -12.03 -1.16
N PHE A 172 6.38 -12.02 -2.00
CA PHE A 172 5.32 -13.02 -2.00
C PHE A 172 5.43 -13.84 -3.28
N ALA A 173 5.56 -15.16 -3.16
CA ALA A 173 5.48 -16.05 -4.30
C ALA A 173 4.07 -15.98 -4.91
N ASP A 174 3.96 -15.85 -6.23
CA ASP A 174 2.65 -15.89 -6.87
C ASP A 174 2.19 -17.35 -6.97
N ALA A 175 1.09 -17.68 -6.29
CA ALA A 175 0.58 -19.04 -6.27
C ALA A 175 -0.08 -19.39 -7.61
N PRO A 176 0.05 -20.64 -8.11
CA PRO A 176 -0.63 -21.05 -9.33
C PRO A 176 -2.15 -20.83 -9.25
N GLY A 177 -2.69 -19.97 -10.12
CA GLY A 177 -4.12 -19.65 -10.19
C GLY A 177 -4.58 -18.54 -9.24
N GLY A 178 -3.66 -17.92 -8.48
CA GLY A 178 -3.88 -16.67 -7.78
C GLY A 178 -3.32 -15.48 -8.57
N ASP A 179 -3.70 -14.27 -8.16
CA ASP A 179 -3.03 -13.03 -8.57
C ASP A 179 -2.73 -12.21 -7.30
N THR A 180 -1.56 -12.47 -6.73
CA THR A 180 -1.13 -11.84 -5.47
C THR A 180 -1.08 -10.33 -5.59
N PHE A 181 -0.73 -9.79 -6.76
CA PHE A 181 -0.67 -8.35 -6.99
C PHE A 181 -2.07 -7.75 -6.99
N ALA A 182 -3.02 -8.38 -7.67
CA ALA A 182 -4.42 -7.95 -7.68
C ALA A 182 -5.05 -8.05 -6.29
N ASP A 183 -4.70 -9.08 -5.50
CA ASP A 183 -5.18 -9.25 -4.12
C ASP A 183 -4.62 -8.18 -3.18
N LEU A 184 -3.32 -7.90 -3.26
CA LEU A 184 -2.68 -6.80 -2.52
C LEU A 184 -3.31 -5.47 -2.91
N ARG A 185 -3.45 -5.18 -4.20
CA ARG A 185 -4.04 -3.93 -4.68
C ARG A 185 -5.51 -3.76 -4.29
N ALA A 186 -6.25 -4.86 -4.23
CA ALA A 186 -7.65 -4.86 -3.79
C ALA A 186 -7.82 -4.74 -2.26
N GLY A 187 -6.74 -4.86 -1.49
CA GLY A 187 -6.81 -4.93 -0.02
C GLY A 187 -7.29 -6.30 0.51
N ARG A 188 -7.43 -7.31 -0.36
CA ARG A 188 -7.78 -8.69 0.06
C ARG A 188 -6.62 -9.40 0.73
N LEU A 189 -5.39 -9.08 0.29
CA LEU A 189 -4.17 -9.42 1.03
C LEU A 189 -3.70 -8.15 1.75
N PRO A 190 -3.77 -8.09 3.09
CA PRO A 190 -3.53 -6.84 3.81
C PRO A 190 -2.05 -6.48 3.87
N ILE A 191 -1.75 -5.20 3.61
CA ILE A 191 -0.39 -4.61 3.70
C ILE A 191 -0.14 -4.07 5.12
N GLU A 192 -1.22 -3.78 5.85
CA GLU A 192 -1.25 -3.18 7.17
C GLU A 192 -0.36 -3.91 8.18
N PRO A 193 -0.37 -5.25 8.28
CA PRO A 193 0.52 -5.95 9.19
C PRO A 193 2.02 -5.72 8.89
N LEU A 194 2.40 -5.55 7.63
CA LEU A 194 3.79 -5.29 7.23
C LEU A 194 4.22 -3.89 7.68
N VAL A 195 3.35 -2.90 7.48
CA VAL A 195 3.60 -1.51 7.91
C VAL A 195 3.59 -1.40 9.43
N ALA A 196 2.65 -2.07 10.11
CA ALA A 196 2.57 -2.11 11.57
C ALA A 196 3.85 -2.69 12.16
N ARG A 197 4.34 -3.82 11.62
CA ARG A 197 5.61 -4.41 12.05
C ARG A 197 6.79 -3.45 11.91
N VAL A 198 6.87 -2.69 10.82
CA VAL A 198 7.90 -1.66 10.66
C VAL A 198 7.78 -0.57 11.73
N ASN A 199 6.56 -0.13 12.04
CA ASN A 199 6.30 0.92 13.02
C ASN A 199 6.49 0.45 14.47
N GLU A 200 6.44 -0.85 14.77
CA GLU A 200 6.77 -1.36 16.11
C GLU A 200 8.25 -1.12 16.48
N PHE A 201 9.14 -1.15 15.50
CA PHE A 201 10.58 -0.96 15.69
C PHE A 201 11.05 0.47 15.37
N ARG A 202 10.13 1.37 15.01
CA ARG A 202 10.41 2.75 14.57
C ARG A 202 9.40 3.72 15.17
N ASP A 203 9.59 5.02 14.91
CA ASP A 203 8.54 6.01 15.14
C ASP A 203 7.33 5.73 14.24
N ASP A 204 6.19 6.37 14.47
CA ASP A 204 4.98 6.15 13.65
C ASP A 204 4.87 7.16 12.48
N GLY A 205 6.01 7.59 11.93
CA GLY A 205 6.08 8.57 10.84
C GLY A 205 5.47 8.11 9.51
N PRO A 206 5.36 9.01 8.52
CA PRO A 206 4.85 8.69 7.20
C PRO A 206 5.79 7.71 6.47
N ARG A 207 5.18 6.76 5.77
CA ARG A 207 5.87 5.70 5.01
C ARG A 207 5.56 5.83 3.54
N GLU A 208 6.47 5.37 2.70
CA GLU A 208 6.18 5.16 1.28
C GLU A 208 6.26 3.66 1.00
N VAL A 209 5.18 3.08 0.47
CA VAL A 209 5.05 1.65 0.20
C VAL A 209 4.91 1.44 -1.30
N PHE A 210 5.74 0.56 -1.84
CA PHE A 210 5.72 0.19 -3.25
C PHE A 210 5.33 -1.28 -3.38
N VAL A 211 4.27 -1.55 -4.13
CA VAL A 211 3.85 -2.90 -4.51
C VAL A 211 4.20 -3.08 -5.98
N LEU A 212 5.17 -3.95 -6.25
CA LEU A 212 5.80 -4.11 -7.56
C LEU A 212 5.65 -5.56 -8.05
N ARG A 213 5.04 -5.77 -9.22
CA ARG A 213 5.02 -7.07 -9.91
C ARG A 213 5.97 -7.07 -11.11
N PRO A 214 7.14 -7.73 -11.05
CA PRO A 214 8.05 -7.82 -12.18
C PRO A 214 7.58 -8.75 -13.31
N ILE A 215 7.89 -8.39 -14.56
CA ILE A 215 7.61 -9.24 -15.73
C ILE A 215 8.48 -10.52 -15.71
N ALA A 216 9.71 -10.41 -15.21
CA ALA A 216 10.72 -11.47 -15.32
C ALA A 216 10.65 -12.54 -14.23
N HIS A 217 9.83 -12.35 -13.19
CA HIS A 217 9.83 -13.20 -12.00
C HIS A 217 8.42 -13.43 -11.44
N ASP A 218 8.14 -14.65 -10.99
CA ASP A 218 6.84 -15.06 -10.42
C ASP A 218 6.71 -14.70 -8.92
N PHE A 219 6.96 -13.44 -8.57
CA PHE A 219 6.75 -12.93 -7.22
C PHE A 219 6.20 -11.51 -7.24
N VAL A 220 5.61 -11.06 -6.14
CA VAL A 220 5.23 -9.66 -5.92
C VAL A 220 6.04 -9.10 -4.76
N ALA A 221 6.66 -7.94 -4.97
CA ALA A 221 7.44 -7.25 -3.94
C ALA A 221 6.60 -6.17 -3.27
N VAL A 222 6.53 -6.19 -1.93
CA VAL A 222 6.01 -5.09 -1.12
C VAL A 222 7.19 -4.44 -0.40
N TYR A 223 7.56 -3.24 -0.82
CA TYR A 223 8.69 -2.50 -0.28
C TYR A 223 8.21 -1.33 0.59
N VAL A 224 8.38 -1.45 1.91
CA VAL A 224 8.05 -0.41 2.88
C VAL A 224 9.29 0.44 3.14
N VAL A 225 9.31 1.66 2.58
CA VAL A 225 10.39 2.64 2.80
C VAL A 225 10.04 3.50 4.02
N PHE A 226 11.03 3.67 4.90
CA PHE A 226 10.80 4.25 6.22
C PHE A 226 10.64 5.76 6.22
N ASP A 227 11.34 6.43 5.31
CA ASP A 227 11.25 7.87 5.08
C ASP A 227 10.70 8.13 3.67
N ARG A 228 9.46 8.63 3.60
CA ARG A 228 8.77 8.88 2.33
C ARG A 228 9.45 9.95 1.46
N ASP A 229 10.17 10.88 2.08
CA ASP A 229 10.83 12.00 1.42
C ASP A 229 12.34 11.75 1.31
N GLY A 230 12.80 10.57 1.74
CA GLY A 230 14.18 10.13 1.68
C GLY A 230 14.63 9.73 0.28
N VAL A 231 15.95 9.70 0.10
CA VAL A 231 16.63 9.39 -1.19
C VAL A 231 16.19 8.05 -1.77
N LEU A 232 15.99 7.04 -0.91
CA LEU A 232 15.56 5.72 -1.35
C LEU A 232 14.18 5.79 -2.01
N ALA A 233 13.20 6.40 -1.34
CA ALA A 233 11.83 6.48 -1.83
C ALA A 233 11.76 7.22 -3.18
N GLN A 234 12.51 8.32 -3.29
CA GLN A 234 12.68 9.06 -4.54
C GLN A 234 13.31 8.20 -5.65
N THR A 235 14.37 7.44 -5.34
CA THR A 235 15.04 6.57 -6.31
C THR A 235 14.10 5.50 -6.85
N VAL A 236 13.28 4.89 -5.99
CA VAL A 236 12.28 3.89 -6.40
C VAL A 236 11.23 4.52 -7.31
N ARG A 237 10.72 5.72 -6.96
CA ARG A 237 9.78 6.47 -7.80
C ARG A 237 10.35 6.76 -9.18
N ASP A 238 11.59 7.22 -9.28
CA ASP A 238 12.26 7.47 -10.56
C ASP A 238 12.44 6.20 -11.39
N THR A 239 12.89 5.12 -10.74
CA THR A 239 13.20 3.86 -11.41
C THR A 239 11.98 3.26 -12.10
N TYR A 240 10.81 3.33 -11.46
CA TYR A 240 9.58 2.72 -11.97
C TYR A 240 8.54 3.74 -12.46
N GLY A 241 8.87 5.03 -12.51
CA GLY A 241 7.97 6.08 -12.99
C GLY A 241 6.72 6.33 -12.12
N LEU A 242 6.83 6.16 -10.80
CA LEU A 242 5.69 6.15 -9.86
C LEU A 242 5.40 7.53 -9.23
N GLY A 243 5.44 8.59 -10.04
CA GLY A 243 5.13 9.96 -9.62
C GLY A 243 6.28 10.95 -9.82
N PRO A 244 6.23 12.15 -9.18
CA PRO A 244 7.26 13.16 -9.34
C PRO A 244 8.54 12.67 -8.64
N GLY A 245 9.43 12.04 -9.38
CA GLY A 245 10.75 11.65 -8.90
C GLY A 245 11.76 12.81 -8.93
N LEU A 246 13.06 12.54 -8.78
CA LEU A 246 14.17 13.50 -8.71
C LEU A 246 14.17 14.51 -9.88
N ALA A 247 13.68 14.10 -11.05
CA ALA A 247 13.54 14.98 -12.21
C ALA A 247 12.55 16.15 -11.99
N ALA A 248 11.51 15.97 -11.17
CA ALA A 248 10.54 17.02 -10.87
C ALA A 248 11.12 18.10 -9.93
N GLY A 249 12.03 17.71 -9.02
CA GLY A 249 12.71 18.63 -8.10
C GLY A 249 13.79 19.51 -8.76
N LEU A 250 14.23 19.16 -9.97
CA LEU A 250 15.17 19.98 -10.77
C LEU A 250 14.46 21.04 -11.62
N GLU A 251 13.22 20.78 -12.04
CA GLU A 251 12.38 21.75 -12.77
C GLU A 251 11.69 22.75 -11.81
N ALA A 252 11.35 22.32 -10.59
CA ALA A 252 10.89 23.17 -9.50
C ALA A 252 12.10 23.63 -8.67
N GLY A 253 12.83 24.65 -9.13
CA GLY A 253 14.10 25.11 -8.57
C GLY A 253 14.08 25.56 -7.10
N GLU A 254 13.98 24.61 -6.17
CA GLU A 254 14.05 24.82 -4.73
C GLU A 254 15.26 24.09 -4.13
N PHE A 255 16.45 24.52 -4.55
CA PHE A 255 17.63 24.40 -3.69
C PHE A 255 17.70 25.67 -2.84
N GLU A 256 17.13 25.62 -1.64
CA GLU A 256 17.52 26.54 -0.57
C GLU A 256 18.99 26.26 -0.25
N ALA A 257 19.87 27.06 -0.86
CA ALA A 257 21.29 27.05 -0.60
C ALA A 257 21.51 27.33 0.89
N ALA A 258 21.86 26.28 1.64
CA ALA A 258 22.34 26.39 3.00
C ALA A 258 23.44 27.45 3.05
N LYS A 259 23.13 28.59 3.66
CA LYS A 259 24.11 29.61 4.02
C LYS A 259 25.15 28.95 4.91
N ALA A 260 26.36 28.84 4.38
CA ALA A 260 27.56 28.72 5.17
C ALA A 260 27.65 29.94 6.09
N ASP A 261 27.31 29.76 7.38
CA ASP A 261 27.76 30.66 8.43
C ASP A 261 28.93 30.00 9.16
N SER A 262 30.08 30.66 9.04
CA SER A 262 31.31 30.27 9.70
C SER A 262 31.27 30.81 11.13
N GLY A 263 31.18 29.92 12.12
CA GLY A 263 31.19 30.28 13.53
C GLY A 263 32.04 29.31 14.35
N ASP A 264 33.30 29.67 14.52
CA ASP A 264 34.30 29.09 15.43
C ASP A 264 33.82 29.04 16.90
N GLY A 265 34.16 27.97 17.64
CA GLY A 265 33.82 27.84 19.06
C GLY A 265 34.06 26.48 19.74
N SER A 266 35.31 26.02 19.77
CA SER A 266 35.99 25.14 20.75
C SER A 266 35.21 24.27 21.78
N ALA A 267 35.62 22.99 21.80
CA ALA A 267 35.89 22.07 22.94
C ALA A 267 34.80 21.72 23.97
N ASP A 268 34.51 20.41 24.12
CA ASP A 268 34.94 19.63 25.29
C ASP A 268 34.67 18.12 25.11
N GLU A 269 35.55 17.30 25.71
CA GLU A 269 35.55 15.84 25.64
C GLU A 269 34.50 15.20 26.56
N ALA A 270 33.89 14.09 26.12
CA ALA A 270 33.42 13.05 27.04
C ALA A 270 33.28 11.68 26.35
N SER A 271 34.02 10.74 26.91
CA SER A 271 34.10 9.30 26.68
C SER A 271 32.82 8.49 26.98
N GLY A 272 32.73 7.33 26.34
CA GLY A 272 31.84 6.21 26.68
C GLY A 272 30.96 5.84 25.50
N ASP A 273 30.76 4.61 25.07
CA ASP A 273 31.14 3.27 25.51
C ASP A 273 30.71 2.36 24.34
N THR A 274 31.57 1.46 23.91
CA THR A 274 31.31 0.50 22.82
C THR A 274 30.25 -0.50 23.27
N GLY A 275 29.05 -0.38 22.72
CA GLY A 275 28.02 -1.41 22.74
C GLY A 275 27.77 -1.93 21.33
N ASP A 276 28.56 -2.92 20.91
CA ASP A 276 28.23 -3.78 19.78
C ASP A 276 26.86 -4.43 20.04
N ALA A 277 25.87 -4.05 19.23
CA ALA A 277 24.61 -4.75 19.09
C ALA A 277 24.47 -5.13 17.62
N ASP A 278 25.26 -6.13 17.22
CA ASP A 278 25.03 -6.93 16.02
C ASP A 278 23.73 -7.72 16.19
N GLY A 279 22.59 -7.02 16.11
CA GLY A 279 21.27 -7.60 15.96
C GLY A 279 21.07 -7.90 14.48
N ASP A 280 21.59 -9.05 14.04
CA ASP A 280 21.19 -9.66 12.78
C ASP A 280 19.67 -9.87 12.83
N PHE A 281 18.95 -9.15 11.95
CA PHE A 281 17.50 -9.19 11.88
C PHE A 281 17.13 -10.45 11.09
N ASP A 282 16.92 -11.55 11.80
CA ASP A 282 16.37 -12.76 11.20
C ASP A 282 14.84 -12.76 11.41
N ALA A 283 14.12 -12.47 10.32
CA ALA A 283 12.67 -12.32 10.30
C ALA A 283 11.91 -13.66 10.42
N LEU A 284 12.63 -14.79 10.45
CA LEU A 284 12.05 -16.13 10.50
C LEU A 284 11.95 -16.73 11.92
N ASP A 285 12.47 -16.07 12.96
CA ASP A 285 12.60 -16.70 14.29
C ASP A 285 11.29 -16.80 15.10
N ARG A 286 10.11 -16.53 14.50
CA ARG A 286 8.80 -16.60 15.20
C ARG A 286 7.60 -17.10 14.39
N LEU A 287 7.80 -17.85 13.31
CA LEU A 287 6.69 -18.56 12.66
C LEU A 287 6.39 -19.90 13.36
#